data_AF-A0A8J7ZAQ9-F1
#
_entry.id   AF-A0A8J7ZAQ9-F1
#
_cell.length_a   1.000
_cell.length_b   1.000
_cell.length_c   1.000
_cell.angle_alpha   90.00
_cell.angle_beta   90.00
_cell.angle_gamma   90.00
#
_symmetry.space_group_name_H-M   'P 1'
#
loop_
_entity.id
_entity.type
_entity.pdbx_description
1 polymer ?
#
loop_
_entity_poly.entity_id
_entity_poly.type
_entity_poly.pdbx_seq_one_letter_code
_entity_poly.pdbx_strand_id
1 'polypeptide(L)'
;MSQKVSVLPCGGTNKQYGMIANELALQLKELNPTIKIICFPLLASDENSYSEIIKESRVIVLDGCASRCASKVLQKKEYSKVKKVYFLDELKKHNIKLGDSKRISEEGWKFIEILKKQIIQELKEESEKSEAPIVEKEFGEIAYFEVTYDKYHFRVPKEGYYFSENDCWVKPEGKTALLGITDYLQNQSSDVLFVDLPEVGTEIEQFDEAVNYESVKALLSLIAPVSGKIIAANRKLEEESDLLNSDPYEQGWMIEIELNEFEEEKDLLMNGKDYFKYMKKKIEEEL
;
A
#
# COMPACT_ATOMS: atom_id res chain seq x y z
N MET A 1 -7.61 2.35 13.43
CA MET A 1 -6.87 2.44 14.73
C MET A 1 -5.49 3.01 14.42
N SER A 2 -4.86 3.82 15.28
CA SER A 2 -3.51 4.35 15.01
C SER A 2 -2.53 3.21 14.67
N GLN A 3 -1.87 3.27 13.53
CA GLN A 3 -0.94 2.24 13.07
C GLN A 3 0.10 1.93 14.15
N LYS A 4 0.21 0.66 14.58
CA LYS A 4 1.23 0.25 15.57
C LYS A 4 2.60 0.37 14.92
N VAL A 5 3.54 1.05 15.57
CA VAL A 5 4.92 1.21 15.09
C VAL A 5 5.89 0.53 16.06
N SER A 6 6.84 -0.21 15.50
CA SER A 6 7.95 -0.81 16.25
C SER A 6 9.29 -0.39 15.67
N VAL A 7 10.31 -0.23 16.51
CA VAL A 7 11.68 0.11 16.10
C VAL A 7 12.62 -1.02 16.46
N LEU A 8 13.40 -1.50 15.49
CA LEU A 8 14.43 -2.52 15.65
C LEU A 8 15.82 -1.88 15.53
N PRO A 9 16.45 -1.46 16.64
CA PRO A 9 17.82 -0.98 16.61
C PRO A 9 18.81 -2.13 16.45
N CYS A 10 19.73 -2.02 15.49
CA CYS A 10 20.84 -2.94 15.34
C CYS A 10 22.14 -2.33 15.87
N GLY A 11 22.75 -2.99 16.85
CA GLY A 11 24.00 -2.55 17.49
C GLY A 11 25.21 -2.43 16.55
N GLY A 12 25.20 -3.15 15.43
CA GLY A 12 26.33 -3.21 14.50
C GLY A 12 27.65 -3.69 15.14
N THR A 13 28.75 -3.64 14.38
CA THR A 13 30.10 -4.01 14.85
C THR A 13 30.91 -2.80 15.34
N ASN A 14 30.54 -1.59 14.93
CA ASN A 14 31.13 -0.34 15.43
C ASN A 14 30.30 0.14 16.63
N LYS A 15 30.99 0.42 17.75
CA LYS A 15 30.36 0.81 19.01
C LYS A 15 29.49 2.05 18.88
N GLN A 16 29.88 3.02 18.05
CA GLN A 16 29.12 4.27 17.90
C GLN A 16 27.81 4.07 17.13
N TYR A 17 27.80 3.25 16.08
CA TYR A 17 26.58 3.00 15.31
C TYR A 17 25.49 2.36 16.16
N GLY A 18 25.86 1.39 17.01
CA GLY A 18 24.91 0.77 17.93
C GLY A 18 24.41 1.70 19.01
N MET A 19 25.27 2.57 19.55
CA MET A 19 24.85 3.60 20.51
C MET A 19 23.85 4.57 19.86
N ILE A 20 24.13 5.03 18.64
CA ILE A 20 23.22 5.90 17.88
C ILE A 20 21.88 5.20 17.60
N ALA A 21 21.89 3.94 17.17
CA ALA A 21 20.66 3.21 16.88
C ALA A 21 19.78 3.05 18.13
N ASN A 22 20.37 2.68 19.27
CA ASN A 22 19.65 2.54 20.53
C ASN A 22 19.15 3.89 21.04
N GLU A 23 19.98 4.93 21.01
CA GLU A 23 19.61 6.27 21.45
C GLU A 23 18.48 6.85 20.60
N LEU A 24 18.55 6.72 19.27
CA LEU A 24 17.49 7.12 18.36
C LEU A 24 16.18 6.36 18.65
N ALA A 25 16.25 5.05 18.88
CA ALA A 25 15.07 4.25 19.22
C ALA A 25 14.43 4.71 20.55
N LEU A 26 15.23 5.05 21.56
CA LEU A 26 14.76 5.58 22.83
C LEU A 26 14.09 6.95 22.65
N GLN A 27 14.71 7.88 21.92
CA GLN A 27 14.14 9.20 21.68
C GLN A 27 12.83 9.14 20.88
N LEU A 28 12.73 8.24 19.90
CA LEU A 28 11.46 8.02 19.18
C LEU A 28 10.37 7.54 20.13
N LYS A 29 10.70 6.62 21.06
CA LYS A 29 9.76 6.13 22.08
C LYS A 29 9.38 7.20 23.12
N GLU A 30 10.30 8.06 23.52
CA GLU A 30 9.99 9.19 24.41
C GLU A 30 8.98 10.15 23.78
N LEU A 31 9.10 10.39 22.47
CA LEU A 31 8.19 11.26 21.72
C LEU A 31 6.84 10.60 21.42
N ASN A 32 6.83 9.28 21.19
CA ASN A 32 5.62 8.50 21.05
C ASN A 32 5.70 7.23 21.92
N PRO A 33 5.13 7.25 23.14
CA PRO A 33 5.19 6.13 24.08
C PRO A 33 4.56 4.82 23.59
N THR A 34 3.74 4.86 22.53
CA THR A 34 3.15 3.68 21.91
C THR A 34 4.15 2.86 21.08
N ILE A 35 5.27 3.47 20.69
CA ILE A 35 6.33 2.80 19.93
C ILE A 35 6.95 1.68 20.77
N LYS A 36 6.99 0.47 20.20
CA LYS A 36 7.67 -0.68 20.81
C LYS A 36 9.09 -0.77 20.29
N ILE A 37 10.06 -0.98 21.18
CA ILE A 37 11.45 -1.25 20.79
C ILE A 37 11.66 -2.76 20.78
N ILE A 38 12.13 -3.29 19.65
CA ILE A 38 12.40 -4.71 19.46
C ILE A 38 13.86 -4.99 19.80
N CYS A 39 14.09 -5.98 20.65
CA CYS A 39 15.44 -6.43 20.97
C CYS A 39 15.96 -7.38 19.88
N PHE A 40 16.95 -6.93 19.09
CA PHE A 40 17.49 -7.73 17.99
C PHE A 40 18.04 -9.11 18.42
N PRO A 41 18.84 -9.25 19.51
CA PRO A 41 19.26 -10.57 19.98
C PRO A 41 18.12 -11.54 20.29
N LEU A 42 17.04 -11.07 20.92
CA LEU A 42 15.87 -11.90 21.23
C LEU A 42 15.08 -12.28 19.98
N LEU A 43 14.97 -11.35 19.01
CA LEU A 43 14.37 -11.64 17.72
C LEU A 43 15.17 -12.70 16.93
N ALA A 44 16.50 -12.64 17.03
CA ALA A 44 17.41 -13.55 16.34
C ALA A 44 17.47 -14.93 16.98
N SER A 45 17.23 -15.05 18.30
CA SER A 45 17.17 -16.33 19.02
C SER A 45 15.85 -17.07 18.85
N ASP A 46 14.90 -16.52 18.07
CA ASP A 46 13.59 -17.10 17.77
C ASP A 46 12.72 -17.41 19.00
N GLU A 47 12.97 -16.70 20.11
CA GLU A 47 12.01 -16.68 21.20
C GLU A 47 10.76 -15.95 20.68
N ASN A 48 9.61 -16.64 20.67
CA ASN A 48 8.31 -16.23 20.12
C ASN A 48 7.75 -14.86 20.60
N SER A 49 8.51 -14.07 21.35
CA SER A 49 8.07 -12.84 22.01
C SER A 49 7.84 -11.64 21.08
N TYR A 50 8.48 -11.58 19.90
CA TYR A 50 8.37 -10.43 18.98
C TYR A 50 7.70 -10.72 17.64
N SER A 51 7.43 -11.99 17.31
CA SER A 51 6.87 -12.37 16.00
C SER A 51 5.48 -11.78 15.77
N GLU A 52 4.60 -11.85 16.76
CA GLU A 52 3.27 -11.25 16.73
C GLU A 52 3.35 -9.73 16.64
N ILE A 53 4.22 -9.11 17.45
CA ILE A 53 4.43 -7.66 17.44
C ILE A 53 4.84 -7.17 16.06
N ILE A 54 5.75 -7.88 15.39
CA ILE A 54 6.24 -7.52 14.05
C ILE A 54 5.13 -7.68 12.99
N LYS A 55 4.32 -8.74 13.07
CA LYS A 55 3.20 -8.94 12.12
C LYS A 55 2.14 -7.85 12.24
N GLU A 56 1.90 -7.36 13.46
CA GLU A 56 0.88 -6.35 13.74
C GLU A 56 1.38 -4.90 13.62
N SER A 57 2.67 -4.68 13.40
CA SER A 57 3.23 -3.33 13.40
C SER A 57 4.08 -3.02 12.17
N ARG A 58 4.10 -1.75 11.80
CA ARG A 58 5.12 -1.23 10.89
C ARG A 58 6.45 -1.22 11.64
N VAL A 59 7.46 -1.89 11.08
CA VAL A 59 8.78 -2.00 11.71
C VAL A 59 9.78 -1.07 11.04
N ILE A 60 10.36 -0.17 11.82
CA ILE A 60 11.49 0.68 11.40
C ILE A 60 12.79 0.03 11.88
N VAL A 61 13.64 -0.37 10.93
CA VAL A 61 14.91 -1.04 11.20
C VAL A 61 16.03 -0.03 11.10
N LEU A 62 16.83 0.09 12.17
CA LEU A 62 17.99 0.97 12.21
C LEU A 62 19.26 0.12 12.06
N ASP A 63 19.74 -0.03 10.82
CA ASP A 63 20.93 -0.82 10.51
C ASP A 63 22.18 0.06 10.52
N GLY A 64 22.96 -0.09 11.59
CA GLY A 64 24.14 0.73 11.84
C GLY A 64 25.35 0.42 10.96
N CYS A 65 25.55 -0.84 10.53
CA CYS A 65 26.76 -1.25 9.80
C CYS A 65 26.45 -2.01 8.51
N ALA A 66 27.50 -2.23 7.71
CA ALA A 66 27.41 -2.85 6.39
C ALA A 66 26.88 -4.30 6.41
N SER A 67 26.93 -5.00 7.54
CA SER A 67 26.42 -6.37 7.63
C SER A 67 24.90 -6.45 7.50
N ARG A 68 24.17 -5.36 7.85
CA ARG A 68 22.71 -5.23 7.73
C ARG A 68 21.95 -6.42 8.32
N CYS A 69 22.42 -6.91 9.47
CA CYS A 69 21.93 -8.17 10.04
C CYS A 69 20.43 -8.11 10.38
N ALA A 70 19.94 -6.97 10.88
CA ALA A 70 18.54 -6.81 11.26
C ALA A 70 17.63 -6.89 10.03
N SER A 71 17.94 -6.13 8.97
CA SER A 71 17.21 -6.21 7.71
C SER A 71 17.21 -7.62 7.10
N LYS A 72 18.33 -8.35 7.16
CA LYS A 72 18.43 -9.72 6.63
C LYS A 72 17.57 -10.71 7.40
N VAL A 73 17.52 -10.60 8.73
CA VAL A 73 16.68 -11.46 9.58
C VAL A 73 15.19 -11.24 9.28
N LEU A 74 14.77 -9.98 9.15
CA LEU A 74 13.38 -9.67 8.83
C LEU A 74 12.99 -10.10 7.42
N GLN A 75 13.89 -9.94 6.43
CA GLN A 75 13.65 -10.40 5.06
C GLN A 75 13.45 -11.91 4.98
N LYS A 76 14.25 -12.69 5.72
CA LYS A 76 14.12 -14.16 5.75
C LYS A 76 12.79 -14.64 6.36
N LYS A 77 12.15 -13.81 7.19
CA LYS A 77 10.88 -14.11 7.87
C LYS A 77 9.65 -13.53 7.14
N GLU A 78 9.83 -12.99 5.93
CA GLU A 78 8.75 -12.52 5.04
C GLU A 78 7.80 -11.48 5.67
N TYR A 79 8.34 -10.58 6.50
CA TYR A 79 7.53 -9.49 7.04
C TYR A 79 7.34 -8.37 6.02
N SER A 80 6.09 -8.01 5.73
CA SER A 80 5.71 -7.08 4.66
C SER A 80 5.88 -5.59 5.02
N LYS A 81 5.63 -5.20 6.27
CA LYS A 81 5.61 -3.78 6.70
C LYS A 81 6.95 -3.31 7.30
N VAL A 82 8.05 -3.44 6.56
CA VAL A 82 9.41 -3.13 7.06
C VAL A 82 10.05 -1.93 6.36
N LYS A 83 10.29 -0.85 7.10
CA LYS A 83 11.10 0.30 6.67
C LYS A 83 12.55 0.11 7.10
N LYS A 84 13.49 0.24 6.16
CA LYS A 84 14.93 0.04 6.42
C LYS A 84 15.66 1.38 6.40
N VAL A 85 16.33 1.73 7.50
CA VAL A 85 17.19 2.91 7.61
C VAL A 85 18.63 2.44 7.70
N TYR A 86 19.38 2.64 6.62
CA TYR A 86 20.79 2.26 6.54
C TYR A 86 21.68 3.45 6.92
N PHE A 87 22.32 3.38 8.09
CA PHE A 87 23.10 4.51 8.60
C PHE A 87 24.25 4.89 7.67
N LEU A 88 24.91 3.92 7.04
CA LEU A 88 26.00 4.21 6.10
C LEU A 88 25.54 4.99 4.87
N ASP A 89 24.29 4.80 4.44
CA ASP A 89 23.74 5.50 3.28
C ASP A 89 23.30 6.91 3.69
N GLU A 90 22.66 7.04 4.85
CA GLU A 90 22.24 8.34 5.42
C GLU A 90 23.43 9.22 5.84
N LEU A 91 24.50 8.64 6.42
CA LEU A 91 25.73 9.36 6.75
C LEU A 91 26.39 9.96 5.51
N LYS A 92 26.43 9.20 4.40
CA LYS A 92 26.94 9.69 3.11
C LYS A 92 26.07 10.82 2.57
N LYS A 93 24.75 10.63 2.58
CA LYS A 93 23.76 11.62 2.12
C LYS A 93 23.89 12.96 2.86
N HIS A 94 24.13 12.91 4.16
CA HIS A 94 24.28 14.12 5.00
C HIS A 94 25.73 14.60 5.16
N ASN A 95 26.69 13.96 4.48
CA ASN A 95 28.13 14.24 4.57
C ASN A 95 28.65 14.26 6.02
N ILE A 96 28.21 13.29 6.83
CA ILE A 96 28.60 13.12 8.23
C ILE A 96 29.61 11.98 8.33
N LYS A 97 30.72 12.22 9.04
CA LYS A 97 31.73 11.20 9.33
C LYS A 97 31.73 10.92 10.82
N LEU A 98 31.43 9.69 11.18
CA LEU A 98 31.55 9.21 12.55
C LEU A 98 32.95 8.65 12.76
N GLY A 99 33.63 9.09 13.82
CA GLY A 99 34.92 8.55 14.22
C GLY A 99 34.80 7.26 15.02
N ASP A 100 35.89 6.80 15.64
CA ASP A 100 35.94 5.56 16.44
C ASP A 100 35.75 5.77 17.95
N SER A 101 35.12 6.87 18.35
CA SER A 101 34.82 7.17 19.76
C SER A 101 34.00 6.07 20.43
N LYS A 102 34.25 5.85 21.72
CA LYS A 102 33.49 4.96 22.62
C LYS A 102 32.21 5.62 23.17
N ARG A 103 31.90 6.84 22.73
CA ARG A 103 30.70 7.61 23.05
C ARG A 103 30.14 8.21 21.77
N ILE A 104 28.87 8.59 21.79
CA ILE A 104 28.24 9.34 20.70
C ILE A 104 28.99 10.68 20.57
N SER A 105 29.57 10.94 19.39
CA SER A 105 30.26 12.21 19.10
C SER A 105 29.26 13.34 18.85
N GLU A 106 29.73 14.58 18.73
CA GLU A 106 28.87 15.72 18.35
C GLU A 106 28.20 15.48 16.99
N GLU A 107 28.94 14.92 16.02
CA GLU A 107 28.41 14.49 14.73
C GLU A 107 27.38 13.36 14.87
N GLY A 108 27.60 12.43 15.81
CA GLY A 108 26.65 11.38 16.16
C GLY A 108 25.33 11.95 16.68
N TRP A 109 25.38 12.92 17.58
CA TRP A 109 24.18 13.62 18.07
C TRP A 109 23.47 14.40 16.96
N LYS A 110 24.23 15.10 16.10
CA LYS A 110 23.67 15.78 14.92
C LYS A 110 22.96 14.79 13.99
N PHE A 111 23.55 13.61 13.79
CA PHE A 111 22.97 12.56 12.96
C PHE A 111 21.67 11.99 13.55
N ILE A 112 21.62 11.79 14.88
CA ILE A 112 20.38 11.39 15.58
C ILE A 112 19.27 12.42 15.35
N GLU A 113 19.55 13.71 15.49
CA GLU A 113 18.54 14.76 15.30
C GLU A 113 18.00 14.80 13.87
N ILE A 114 18.85 14.57 12.87
CA ILE A 114 18.43 14.50 11.45
C ILE A 114 17.48 13.32 11.25
N LEU A 115 17.91 12.12 11.63
CA LEU A 115 17.09 10.91 11.43
C LEU A 115 15.80 10.95 12.23
N LYS A 116 15.84 11.46 13.46
CA LYS A 116 14.66 11.62 14.31
C LYS A 116 13.62 12.51 13.64
N LYS A 117 14.03 13.68 13.13
CA LYS A 117 13.12 14.59 12.41
C LYS A 117 12.53 13.93 11.17
N GLN A 118 13.37 13.25 10.37
CA GLN A 118 12.92 12.56 9.17
C GLN A 118 11.88 11.48 9.51
N ILE A 119 12.19 10.58 10.44
CA ILE A 119 11.30 9.48 10.84
C ILE A 119 9.97 10.01 11.39
N ILE A 120 10.01 11.05 12.22
CA ILE A 120 8.79 11.63 12.80
C ILE A 120 7.92 12.28 11.72
N GLN A 121 8.54 13.03 10.80
CA GLN A 121 7.81 13.64 9.71
C GLN A 121 7.10 12.59 8.86
N GLU A 122 7.80 11.52 8.49
CA GLU A 122 7.24 10.42 7.71
C GLU A 122 6.10 9.70 8.46
N LEU A 123 6.28 9.45 9.77
CA LEU A 123 5.23 8.85 10.59
C LEU A 123 3.98 9.75 10.71
N LYS A 124 4.16 11.08 10.72
CA LYS A 124 3.05 12.03 10.71
C LYS A 124 2.33 12.04 9.37
N GLU A 125 3.07 12.13 8.26
CA GLU A 125 2.52 12.10 6.91
C GLU A 125 1.72 10.80 6.67
N GLU A 126 2.22 9.66 7.17
CA GLU A 126 1.50 8.38 7.11
C GLU A 126 0.24 8.38 7.98
N SER A 127 0.29 8.94 9.20
CA SER A 127 -0.90 9.06 10.04
C SER A 127 -1.96 10.00 9.46
N GLU A 128 -1.54 11.12 8.85
CA GLU A 128 -2.44 12.06 8.19
C GLU A 128 -3.08 11.45 6.94
N LYS A 129 -2.32 10.62 6.19
CA LYS A 129 -2.85 9.80 5.09
C LYS A 129 -3.87 8.76 5.56
N SER A 130 -3.66 8.16 6.74
CA SER A 130 -4.62 7.20 7.32
C SER A 130 -5.82 7.86 8.02
N GLU A 131 -5.69 9.11 8.47
CA GLU A 131 -6.77 9.91 9.08
C GLU A 131 -7.56 10.71 8.03
N ALA A 132 -7.12 10.72 6.76
CA ALA A 132 -7.92 11.22 5.66
C ALA A 132 -9.31 10.57 5.73
N PRO A 133 -10.39 11.37 5.65
CA PRO A 133 -11.72 10.88 5.92
C PRO A 133 -12.02 9.69 5.01
N ILE A 134 -12.34 8.56 5.64
CA ILE A 134 -12.85 7.40 4.95
C ILE A 134 -14.15 7.84 4.27
N VAL A 135 -14.11 7.92 2.94
CA VAL A 135 -15.28 8.31 2.15
C VAL A 135 -16.23 7.12 2.12
N GLU A 136 -17.18 7.10 3.06
CA GLU A 136 -18.27 6.13 3.01
C GLU A 136 -19.24 6.55 1.91
N LYS A 137 -19.38 5.67 0.91
CA LYS A 137 -20.36 5.82 -0.15
C LYS A 137 -21.50 4.84 0.10
N GLU A 138 -22.72 5.33 -0.07
CA GLU A 138 -23.90 4.46 -0.09
C GLU A 138 -24.13 4.00 -1.52
N PHE A 139 -24.24 2.69 -1.71
CA PHE A 139 -24.59 2.10 -2.98
C PHE A 139 -26.02 1.56 -2.90
N GLY A 140 -26.77 1.76 -3.99
CA GLY A 140 -28.12 1.22 -4.13
C GLY A 140 -28.09 -0.20 -4.71
N GLU A 141 -29.24 -0.88 -4.71
CA GLU A 141 -29.32 -2.23 -5.28
C GLU A 141 -28.86 -2.27 -6.75
N ILE A 142 -27.89 -3.14 -7.03
CA ILE A 142 -27.39 -3.39 -8.39
C ILE A 142 -28.07 -4.63 -8.96
N ALA A 143 -28.65 -4.47 -10.15
CA ALA A 143 -29.10 -5.60 -10.95
C ALA A 143 -27.94 -6.16 -11.78
N TYR A 144 -27.72 -7.47 -11.73
CA TYR A 144 -26.60 -8.14 -12.40
C TYR A 144 -27.05 -9.01 -13.58
N PHE A 145 -26.26 -9.00 -14.65
CA PHE A 145 -26.12 -10.16 -15.52
C PHE A 145 -25.17 -11.15 -14.84
N GLU A 146 -25.49 -12.43 -14.92
CA GLU A 146 -24.74 -13.46 -14.22
C GLU A 146 -24.51 -14.68 -15.12
N VAL A 147 -23.36 -15.30 -14.96
CA VAL A 147 -23.04 -16.57 -15.60
C VAL A 147 -22.13 -17.39 -14.68
N THR A 148 -22.34 -18.70 -14.65
CA THR A 148 -21.45 -19.64 -13.98
C THR A 148 -20.74 -20.47 -15.03
N TYR A 149 -19.43 -20.60 -14.91
CA TYR A 149 -18.58 -21.46 -15.72
C TYR A 149 -17.71 -22.32 -14.81
N ASP A 150 -17.87 -23.64 -14.91
CA ASP A 150 -17.32 -24.61 -13.95
C ASP A 150 -17.68 -24.22 -12.50
N LYS A 151 -16.69 -23.89 -11.67
CA LYS A 151 -16.86 -23.48 -10.27
C LYS A 151 -16.90 -21.96 -10.07
N TYR A 152 -16.66 -21.17 -11.12
CA TYR A 152 -16.57 -19.71 -11.05
C TYR A 152 -17.90 -19.07 -11.40
N HIS A 153 -18.26 -18.04 -10.65
CA HIS A 153 -19.46 -17.24 -10.86
C HIS A 153 -19.07 -15.80 -11.18
N PHE A 154 -19.59 -15.27 -12.28
CA PHE A 154 -19.25 -13.96 -12.78
C PHE A 154 -20.49 -13.08 -12.85
N ARG A 155 -20.38 -11.88 -12.32
CA ARG A 155 -21.46 -10.88 -12.28
C ARG A 155 -21.03 -9.62 -13.04
N VAL A 156 -21.95 -9.01 -13.76
CA VAL A 156 -21.75 -7.73 -14.45
C VAL A 156 -22.95 -6.82 -14.20
N PRO A 157 -22.79 -5.62 -13.62
CA PRO A 157 -23.87 -4.65 -13.46
C PRO A 157 -24.57 -4.37 -14.79
N LYS A 158 -25.91 -4.39 -14.80
CA LYS A 158 -26.69 -4.17 -16.02
C LYS A 158 -26.64 -2.73 -16.51
N GLU A 159 -26.64 -1.79 -15.57
CA GLU A 159 -26.78 -0.35 -15.81
C GLU A 159 -25.89 0.44 -14.84
N GLY A 160 -25.60 1.71 -15.16
CA GLY A 160 -24.84 2.61 -14.29
C GLY A 160 -23.31 2.49 -14.40
N TYR A 161 -22.81 1.46 -15.07
CA TYR A 161 -21.38 1.18 -15.25
C TYR A 161 -21.01 1.08 -16.73
N TYR A 162 -19.79 1.52 -17.04
CA TYR A 162 -19.10 1.26 -18.30
C TYR A 162 -17.83 0.46 -18.02
N PHE A 163 -17.39 -0.31 -19.01
CA PHE A 163 -16.32 -1.28 -18.86
C PHE A 163 -15.32 -1.13 -20.01
N SER A 164 -14.02 -1.19 -19.70
CA SER A 164 -12.97 -1.21 -20.71
C SER A 164 -12.61 -2.64 -21.13
N GLU A 165 -11.86 -2.77 -22.23
CA GLU A 165 -11.32 -4.08 -22.67
C GLU A 165 -10.33 -4.68 -21.66
N ASN A 166 -9.73 -3.84 -20.80
CA ASN A 166 -8.82 -4.24 -19.72
C ASN A 166 -9.56 -4.70 -18.45
N ASP A 167 -10.85 -5.03 -18.55
CA ASP A 167 -11.67 -5.55 -17.45
C ASP A 167 -11.72 -4.63 -16.21
N CYS A 168 -11.60 -3.33 -16.43
CA CYS A 168 -11.80 -2.28 -15.44
C CYS A 168 -13.12 -1.55 -15.70
N TRP A 169 -13.73 -0.98 -14.67
CA TRP A 169 -15.02 -0.30 -14.77
C TRP A 169 -14.94 1.16 -14.35
N VAL A 170 -15.86 1.96 -14.89
CA VAL A 170 -16.16 3.33 -14.49
C VAL A 170 -17.65 3.48 -14.22
N LYS A 171 -18.00 4.09 -13.08
CA LYS A 171 -19.37 4.42 -12.67
C LYS A 171 -19.50 5.95 -12.58
N PRO A 172 -20.07 6.61 -13.61
CA PRO A 172 -20.23 8.06 -13.59
C PRO A 172 -21.24 8.55 -12.54
N GLU A 173 -20.88 9.59 -11.80
CA GLU A 173 -21.67 10.27 -10.76
C GLU A 173 -21.74 11.79 -11.06
N GLY A 174 -22.30 12.13 -12.22
CA GLY A 174 -22.38 13.53 -12.67
C GLY A 174 -21.05 14.02 -13.24
N LYS A 175 -20.29 14.81 -12.47
CA LYS A 175 -18.97 15.33 -12.88
C LYS A 175 -17.80 14.47 -12.42
N THR A 176 -18.06 13.54 -11.51
CA THR A 176 -17.06 12.62 -10.99
C THR A 176 -17.37 11.22 -11.45
N ALA A 177 -16.42 10.30 -11.30
CA ALA A 177 -16.67 8.88 -11.51
C ALA A 177 -15.86 8.03 -10.55
N LEU A 178 -16.44 6.90 -10.16
CA LEU A 178 -15.73 5.85 -9.44
C LEU A 178 -15.13 4.87 -10.43
N LEU A 179 -13.91 4.42 -10.13
CA LEU A 179 -13.19 3.43 -10.91
C LEU A 179 -12.86 2.22 -10.05
N GLY A 180 -12.84 1.03 -10.66
CA GLY A 180 -12.43 -0.22 -10.01
C GLY A 180 -12.19 -1.35 -11.01
N ILE A 181 -11.95 -2.55 -10.49
CA ILE A 181 -11.76 -3.76 -11.29
C ILE A 181 -13.02 -4.62 -11.33
N THR A 182 -13.23 -5.34 -12.42
CA THR A 182 -14.42 -6.19 -12.58
C THR A 182 -14.34 -7.48 -11.77
N ASP A 183 -15.50 -8.11 -11.55
CA ASP A 183 -15.61 -9.45 -10.97
C ASP A 183 -14.88 -10.51 -11.81
N TYR A 184 -14.78 -10.31 -13.13
CA TYR A 184 -13.93 -11.14 -13.99
C TYR A 184 -12.45 -11.01 -13.63
N LEU A 185 -11.95 -9.78 -13.55
CA LEU A 185 -10.53 -9.52 -13.31
C LEU A 185 -10.09 -10.00 -11.92
N GLN A 186 -10.90 -9.79 -10.87
CA GLN A 186 -10.58 -10.28 -9.53
C GLN A 186 -10.52 -11.83 -9.48
N ASN A 187 -11.45 -12.52 -10.17
CA ASN A 187 -11.44 -13.99 -10.25
C ASN A 187 -10.15 -14.51 -10.93
N GLN A 188 -9.70 -13.85 -11.99
CA GLN A 188 -8.44 -14.20 -12.68
C GLN A 188 -7.22 -13.97 -11.78
N SER A 189 -7.25 -12.87 -11.04
CA SER A 189 -6.17 -12.42 -10.16
C SER A 189 -6.01 -13.29 -8.90
N SER A 190 -7.04 -14.04 -8.49
CA SER A 190 -7.11 -14.69 -7.17
C SER A 190 -7.09 -13.68 -6.02
N ASP A 191 -6.92 -14.14 -4.77
CA ASP A 191 -7.03 -13.29 -3.59
C ASP A 191 -6.08 -12.10 -3.64
N VAL A 192 -6.63 -10.89 -3.46
CA VAL A 192 -5.87 -9.65 -3.42
C VAL A 192 -5.31 -9.42 -2.02
N LEU A 193 -4.00 -9.25 -1.93
CA LEU A 193 -3.25 -9.15 -0.68
C LEU A 193 -2.95 -7.70 -0.28
N PHE A 194 -2.79 -6.82 -1.27
CA PHE A 194 -2.37 -5.45 -1.05
C PHE A 194 -2.83 -4.53 -2.18
N VAL A 195 -3.13 -3.27 -1.86
CA VAL A 195 -3.50 -2.22 -2.81
C VAL A 195 -2.65 -0.98 -2.52
N ASP A 196 -1.97 -0.48 -3.55
CA ASP A 196 -1.17 0.76 -3.51
C ASP A 196 -1.94 1.88 -4.20
N LEU A 197 -2.59 2.70 -3.37
CA LEU A 197 -3.47 3.78 -3.85
C LEU A 197 -2.68 5.05 -4.17
N PRO A 198 -2.96 5.71 -5.31
CA PRO A 198 -2.28 6.94 -5.71
C PRO A 198 -2.59 8.10 -4.76
N GLU A 199 -1.83 9.19 -4.91
CA GLU A 199 -2.09 10.43 -4.18
C GLU A 199 -3.28 11.20 -4.77
N VAL A 200 -4.11 11.76 -3.90
CA VAL A 200 -5.19 12.66 -4.31
C VAL A 200 -4.59 13.91 -4.93
N GLY A 201 -5.13 14.32 -6.07
CA GLY A 201 -4.65 15.43 -6.88
C GLY A 201 -3.83 15.02 -8.10
N THR A 202 -3.45 13.74 -8.20
CA THR A 202 -2.78 13.17 -9.38
C THR A 202 -3.68 13.25 -10.61
N GLU A 203 -3.14 13.66 -11.74
CA GLU A 203 -3.80 13.58 -13.05
C GLU A 203 -3.47 12.24 -13.72
N ILE A 204 -4.47 11.59 -14.31
CA ILE A 204 -4.35 10.34 -15.04
C ILE A 204 -5.00 10.48 -16.41
N GLU A 205 -4.40 9.88 -17.43
CA GLU A 205 -4.95 9.77 -18.78
C GLU A 205 -5.61 8.40 -19.00
N GLN A 206 -6.51 8.30 -19.98
CA GLN A 206 -7.10 7.03 -20.38
C GLN A 206 -5.99 6.05 -20.77
N PHE A 207 -6.10 4.82 -20.26
CA PHE A 207 -5.13 3.73 -20.40
C PHE A 207 -3.87 3.83 -19.54
N ASP A 208 -3.73 4.82 -18.67
CA ASP A 208 -2.67 4.84 -17.66
C ASP A 208 -2.84 3.77 -16.58
N GLU A 209 -1.74 3.35 -15.97
CA GLU A 209 -1.75 2.56 -14.74
C GLU A 209 -2.06 3.48 -13.55
N ALA A 210 -3.30 3.48 -13.07
CA ALA A 210 -3.75 4.42 -12.04
C ALA A 210 -3.59 3.89 -10.60
N VAL A 211 -3.72 2.58 -10.40
CA VAL A 211 -3.63 1.96 -9.07
C VAL A 211 -2.93 0.61 -9.18
N ASN A 212 -1.93 0.34 -8.35
CA ASN A 212 -1.29 -0.98 -8.33
C ASN A 212 -1.92 -1.84 -7.23
N TYR A 213 -2.06 -3.14 -7.49
CA TYR A 213 -2.50 -4.11 -6.49
C TYR A 213 -1.77 -5.44 -6.67
N GLU A 214 -1.55 -6.13 -5.56
CA GLU A 214 -0.84 -7.40 -5.52
C GLU A 214 -1.81 -8.51 -5.12
N SER A 215 -1.86 -9.57 -5.91
CA SER A 215 -2.55 -10.80 -5.58
C SER A 215 -1.56 -11.91 -5.27
N VAL A 216 -2.07 -13.07 -4.87
CA VAL A 216 -1.25 -14.29 -4.71
C VAL A 216 -0.55 -14.69 -6.03
N LYS A 217 -1.08 -14.28 -7.18
CA LYS A 217 -0.57 -14.68 -8.50
C LYS A 217 0.35 -13.66 -9.15
N ALA A 218 0.06 -12.37 -9.00
CA ALA A 218 0.73 -11.33 -9.77
C ALA A 218 0.64 -9.95 -9.12
N LEU A 219 1.55 -9.07 -9.54
CA LEU A 219 1.41 -7.62 -9.38
C LEU A 219 0.69 -7.09 -10.61
N LEU A 220 -0.40 -6.36 -10.40
CA LEU A 220 -1.34 -5.91 -11.42
C LEU A 220 -1.67 -4.44 -11.22
N SER A 221 -2.25 -3.83 -12.25
CA SER A 221 -2.62 -2.41 -12.23
C SER A 221 -4.07 -2.24 -12.70
N LEU A 222 -4.81 -1.33 -12.06
CA LEU A 222 -6.03 -0.77 -12.63
C LEU A 222 -5.63 0.12 -13.79
N ILE A 223 -6.05 -0.27 -15.00
CA ILE A 223 -5.85 0.53 -16.20
C ILE A 223 -7.00 1.51 -16.31
N ALA A 224 -6.70 2.81 -16.26
CA ALA A 224 -7.67 3.88 -16.22
C ALA A 224 -8.61 3.82 -17.43
N PRO A 225 -9.92 3.59 -17.25
CA PRO A 225 -10.87 3.57 -18.36
C PRO A 225 -11.15 4.96 -18.94
N VAL A 226 -10.82 6.03 -18.21
CA VAL A 226 -11.10 7.44 -18.55
C VAL A 226 -10.05 8.36 -17.94
N SER A 227 -9.83 9.53 -18.54
CA SER A 227 -8.93 10.56 -18.03
C SER A 227 -9.60 11.42 -16.96
N GLY A 228 -8.80 11.92 -16.02
CA GLY A 228 -9.29 12.85 -15.02
C GLY A 228 -8.29 13.13 -13.92
N LYS A 229 -8.76 13.86 -12.90
CA LYS A 229 -7.98 14.16 -11.71
C LYS A 229 -8.50 13.36 -10.53
N ILE A 230 -7.62 12.65 -9.83
CA ILE A 230 -7.99 11.87 -8.65
C ILE A 230 -8.40 12.82 -7.53
N ILE A 231 -9.65 12.71 -7.08
CA ILE A 231 -10.21 13.54 -5.99
C ILE A 231 -10.42 12.74 -4.70
N ALA A 232 -10.49 11.41 -4.77
CA ALA A 232 -10.49 10.52 -3.62
C ALA A 232 -9.89 9.15 -3.94
N ALA A 233 -9.43 8.45 -2.91
CA ALA A 233 -8.95 7.07 -2.97
C ALA A 233 -9.58 6.27 -1.82
N ASN A 234 -9.96 5.02 -2.06
CA ASN A 234 -10.63 4.18 -1.07
C ASN A 234 -9.63 3.59 -0.07
N ARG A 235 -9.25 4.38 0.93
CA ARG A 235 -8.27 3.98 1.96
C ARG A 235 -8.69 2.75 2.78
N LYS A 236 -9.97 2.31 2.75
CA LYS A 236 -10.39 1.05 3.37
C LYS A 236 -9.64 -0.15 2.78
N LEU A 237 -9.29 -0.11 1.49
CA LEU A 237 -8.59 -1.20 0.80
C LEU A 237 -7.18 -1.49 1.33
N GLU A 238 -6.57 -0.56 2.08
CA GLU A 238 -5.26 -0.79 2.72
C GLU A 238 -5.36 -1.76 3.91
N GLU A 239 -6.53 -1.86 4.53
CA GLU A 239 -6.83 -2.79 5.64
C GLU A 239 -7.74 -3.95 5.21
N GLU A 240 -8.64 -3.71 4.25
CA GLU A 240 -9.69 -4.61 3.76
C GLU A 240 -9.56 -4.81 2.23
N SER A 241 -8.41 -5.32 1.78
CA SER A 241 -8.16 -5.56 0.35
C SER A 241 -9.08 -6.61 -0.28
N ASP A 242 -9.68 -7.47 0.54
CA ASP A 242 -10.63 -8.51 0.14
C ASP A 242 -11.97 -7.95 -0.39
N LEU A 243 -12.25 -6.67 -0.18
CA LEU A 243 -13.38 -5.97 -0.81
C LEU A 243 -13.27 -6.00 -2.35
N LEU A 244 -12.06 -6.01 -2.90
CA LEU A 244 -11.87 -6.17 -4.35
C LEU A 244 -12.32 -7.54 -4.87
N ASN A 245 -12.26 -8.57 -4.02
CA ASN A 245 -12.73 -9.91 -4.37
C ASN A 245 -14.22 -10.10 -4.07
N SER A 246 -14.70 -9.61 -2.92
CA SER A 246 -16.05 -9.88 -2.42
C SER A 246 -17.12 -8.91 -2.96
N ASP A 247 -16.76 -7.65 -3.16
CA ASP A 247 -17.67 -6.59 -3.58
C ASP A 247 -17.02 -5.60 -4.58
N PRO A 248 -16.63 -6.09 -5.77
CA PRO A 248 -15.82 -5.33 -6.73
C PRO A 248 -16.52 -4.10 -7.33
N TYR A 249 -17.84 -4.00 -7.25
CA TYR A 249 -18.62 -2.94 -7.91
C TYR A 249 -19.17 -1.87 -6.95
N GLU A 250 -19.16 -2.14 -5.65
CA GLU A 250 -19.61 -1.21 -4.61
C GLU A 250 -18.41 -0.89 -3.72
N GLN A 251 -18.22 -1.62 -2.60
CA GLN A 251 -17.20 -1.30 -1.60
C GLN A 251 -15.76 -1.47 -2.10
N GLY A 252 -15.56 -2.20 -3.20
CA GLY A 252 -14.29 -2.38 -3.91
C GLY A 252 -13.91 -1.27 -4.89
N TRP A 253 -14.63 -0.13 -4.93
CA TRP A 253 -14.15 1.03 -5.69
C TRP A 253 -12.74 1.44 -5.23
N MET A 254 -11.85 1.83 -6.15
CA MET A 254 -10.44 2.08 -5.83
C MET A 254 -10.14 3.58 -5.75
N ILE A 255 -10.59 4.34 -6.75
CA ILE A 255 -10.40 5.79 -6.84
C ILE A 255 -11.67 6.48 -7.33
N GLU A 256 -11.81 7.75 -6.95
CA GLU A 256 -12.79 8.68 -7.52
C GLU A 256 -12.04 9.78 -8.25
N ILE A 257 -12.49 10.10 -9.45
CA ILE A 257 -11.87 11.14 -10.29
C ILE A 257 -12.89 12.22 -10.67
N GLU A 258 -12.42 13.45 -10.83
CA GLU A 258 -13.11 14.50 -11.58
C GLU A 258 -12.83 14.28 -13.07
N LEU A 259 -13.89 14.14 -13.87
CA LEU A 259 -13.82 13.80 -15.29
C LEU A 259 -13.41 15.01 -16.13
N ASN A 260 -12.50 14.78 -17.09
CA ASN A 260 -12.11 15.80 -18.07
C ASN A 260 -12.92 15.67 -19.38
N GLU A 261 -12.81 14.55 -20.08
CA GLU A 261 -13.28 14.35 -21.47
C GLU A 261 -14.18 13.11 -21.64
N PHE A 262 -15.05 12.83 -20.65
CA PHE A 262 -15.82 11.58 -20.59
C PHE A 262 -16.63 11.25 -21.85
N GLU A 263 -17.29 12.23 -22.48
CA GLU A 263 -18.13 11.96 -23.66
C GLU A 263 -17.32 11.55 -24.89
N GLU A 264 -16.05 11.97 -25.00
CA GLU A 264 -15.18 11.58 -26.11
C GLU A 264 -14.58 10.19 -25.88
N GLU A 265 -14.22 9.89 -24.62
CA GLU A 265 -13.57 8.63 -24.24
C GLU A 265 -14.51 7.45 -24.10
N LYS A 266 -15.79 7.73 -23.82
CA LYS A 266 -16.83 6.72 -23.58
C LYS A 266 -17.09 5.81 -24.78
N ASP A 267 -16.79 6.27 -26.01
CA ASP A 267 -16.95 5.46 -27.22
C ASP A 267 -16.04 4.23 -27.25
N LEU A 268 -14.95 4.24 -26.46
CA LEU A 268 -14.04 3.10 -26.28
C LEU A 268 -14.48 2.16 -25.15
N LEU A 269 -15.61 2.45 -24.50
CA LEU A 269 -16.13 1.69 -23.38
C LEU A 269 -17.39 0.90 -23.77
N MET A 270 -17.60 -0.21 -23.07
CA MET A 270 -18.76 -1.07 -23.22
C MET A 270 -19.76 -0.79 -22.11
N ASN A 271 -21.06 -0.80 -22.44
CA ASN A 271 -22.10 -0.91 -21.42
C ASN A 271 -22.12 -2.33 -20.82
N GLY A 272 -22.84 -2.52 -19.71
CA GLY A 272 -22.91 -3.81 -19.01
C GLY A 272 -23.38 -4.99 -19.88
N LYS A 273 -24.32 -4.77 -20.81
CA LYS A 273 -24.82 -5.84 -21.70
C LYS A 273 -23.77 -6.28 -22.71
N ASP A 274 -23.04 -5.33 -23.28
CA ASP A 274 -22.02 -5.62 -24.28
C ASP A 274 -20.75 -6.19 -23.64
N TYR A 275 -20.34 -5.65 -22.47
CA TYR A 275 -19.27 -6.23 -21.68
C TYR A 275 -19.58 -7.66 -21.22
N PHE A 276 -20.82 -7.95 -20.78
CA PHE A 276 -21.21 -9.31 -20.39
C PHE A 276 -21.04 -10.32 -21.54
N LYS A 277 -21.36 -9.94 -22.79
CA LYS A 277 -21.11 -10.80 -23.96
C LYS A 277 -19.61 -10.95 -24.25
N TYR A 278 -18.87 -9.85 -24.16
CA TYR A 278 -17.43 -9.82 -24.38
C TYR A 278 -16.70 -10.71 -23.36
N MET A 279 -16.98 -10.54 -22.07
CA MET A 279 -16.47 -11.36 -20.96
C MET A 279 -16.79 -12.84 -21.17
N LYS A 280 -18.03 -13.20 -21.55
CA LYS A 280 -18.39 -14.59 -21.83
C LYS A 280 -17.55 -15.21 -22.95
N LYS A 281 -17.30 -14.46 -24.01
CA LYS A 281 -16.44 -14.92 -25.10
C LYS A 281 -15.00 -15.15 -24.60
N LYS A 282 -14.45 -14.25 -23.78
CA LYS A 282 -13.12 -14.42 -23.16
C LYS A 282 -13.05 -15.68 -22.29
N ILE A 283 -14.07 -15.90 -21.46
CA ILE A 283 -14.20 -17.11 -20.63
C ILE A 283 -14.14 -18.37 -21.50
N GLU A 284 -14.87 -18.41 -22.62
CA GLU A 284 -14.88 -19.56 -23.54
C GLU A 284 -13.57 -19.75 -24.31
N GLU A 285 -12.78 -18.69 -24.50
CA GLU A 285 -11.49 -18.73 -25.21
C GLU A 285 -10.31 -19.07 -24.26
N GLU A 286 -10.40 -18.72 -22.97
CA GLU A 286 -9.32 -18.87 -21.98
C GLU A 286 -9.48 -20.07 -21.03
N LEU A 287 -10.68 -20.67 -20.89
CA LEU A 287 -10.98 -21.79 -19.97
C LEU A 287 -11.56 -23.02 -20.66
#